data_AF-A0A9F2R133-F1
#
_entry.id   AF-A0A9F2R133-F1
#
_cell.length_a   1.000
_cell.length_b   1.000
_cell.length_c   1.000
_cell.angle_alpha   90.00
_cell.angle_beta   90.00
_cell.angle_gamma   90.00
#
_symmetry.space_group_name_H-M   'P 1'
#
loop_
_entity.id
_entity.type
_entity.pdbx_description
1 polymer ?
#
loop_
_entity_poly.entity_id
_entity_poly.type
_entity_poly.pdbx_seq_one_letter_code
_entity_poly.pdbx_strand_id
1 'polypeptide(L)'
;MAANSWELRIFGLILLALRVTHCRCSRCCSVPSKRRMKKKPRVLTLLCLPEDVLFHVLKGLPMEDILSLRAVHSHLKYLIDNHACVWACASFQEAWPSPRNLKTFERAAEKGNFEAAVKLGIAYLYNEGPSVSDEGRAEVNGLKASHFFSLTECLNVSAAPFAWLFIRPPWSLGGSCCKAVVYESLQRECQQQKTQRGSILYCLAKVLSLFEDEEKRNAALKMFEDSSKQGCLHSSYLLWENNQKAAMSDPGRYLQSLRQLRDYAAKGSWEAQIALAKACGNGNQLGLESKMSVETVFQFFQASLPLNKQSIFTVQKGMNETMRYILVDWLVEVATMKDFSSLCLHMTIGCVDRYLKLRPVPRARLQLLGIACMVICTRFVSKEILTIREAVWLTDNTYKYEDLVRMMGEIISALEGRIK
;
A
#
# COMPACT_ATOMS: atom_id res chain seq x y z
N MET A 1 24.99 -22.82 -25.93
CA MET A 1 23.65 -23.44 -25.97
C MET A 1 22.99 -23.27 -24.61
N ALA A 2 22.28 -22.16 -24.36
CA ALA A 2 21.37 -21.94 -23.23
C ALA A 2 20.57 -20.61 -23.38
N ALA A 3 20.23 -20.20 -24.61
CA ALA A 3 19.63 -18.88 -24.87
C ALA A 3 18.16 -18.91 -25.34
N ASN A 4 17.53 -20.09 -25.42
CA ASN A 4 16.26 -20.24 -26.16
C ASN A 4 15.02 -20.44 -25.27
N SER A 5 15.11 -20.26 -23.95
CA SER A 5 13.97 -20.47 -23.03
C SER A 5 13.06 -19.24 -22.90
N TRP A 6 13.60 -18.03 -23.08
CA TRP A 6 12.89 -16.78 -22.82
C TRP A 6 12.00 -16.31 -23.98
N GLU A 7 12.44 -16.52 -25.23
CA GLU A 7 11.65 -16.14 -26.42
C GLU A 7 10.32 -16.89 -26.51
N LEU A 8 10.29 -18.15 -26.07
CA LEU A 8 9.08 -18.98 -26.11
C LEU A 8 7.98 -18.51 -25.14
N ARG A 9 8.33 -17.83 -24.04
CA ARG A 9 7.35 -17.34 -23.06
C ARG A 9 6.66 -16.04 -23.50
N ILE A 10 7.36 -15.18 -24.24
CA ILE A 10 6.79 -13.92 -24.76
C ILE A 10 5.89 -14.19 -25.97
N PHE A 11 6.28 -15.12 -26.86
CA PHE A 11 5.48 -15.46 -28.04
C PHE A 11 4.18 -16.23 -27.71
N GLY A 12 4.11 -16.93 -26.59
CA GLY A 12 2.91 -17.68 -26.17
C GLY A 12 1.69 -16.81 -25.82
N LEU A 13 1.90 -15.54 -25.45
CA LEU A 13 0.82 -14.62 -25.06
C LEU A 13 0.16 -13.90 -26.24
N ILE A 14 0.82 -13.81 -27.39
CA ILE A 14 0.34 -13.04 -28.55
C ILE A 14 -0.53 -13.89 -29.51
N LEU A 15 -0.39 -15.22 -29.47
CA LEU A 15 -1.03 -16.13 -30.44
C LEU A 15 -2.47 -16.56 -30.08
N LEU A 16 -3.02 -16.17 -28.92
CA LEU A 16 -4.36 -16.56 -28.49
C LEU A 16 -5.50 -15.71 -29.06
N ALA A 17 -5.23 -14.67 -29.85
CA ALA A 17 -6.23 -13.66 -30.23
C ALA A 17 -6.75 -13.70 -31.69
N LEU A 18 -6.35 -14.63 -32.56
CA LEU A 18 -6.81 -14.65 -33.96
C LEU A 18 -7.16 -16.05 -34.45
N ARG A 19 -8.39 -16.50 -34.17
CA ARG A 19 -9.01 -17.61 -34.92
C ARG A 19 -9.65 -17.04 -36.19
N VAL A 20 -8.92 -17.08 -37.30
CA VAL A 20 -9.49 -16.84 -38.63
C VAL A 20 -9.82 -18.20 -39.27
N THR A 21 -11.11 -18.46 -39.48
CA THR A 21 -11.60 -19.64 -40.20
C THR A 21 -11.47 -19.40 -41.71
N HIS A 22 -10.62 -20.17 -42.40
CA HIS A 22 -10.52 -20.12 -43.86
C HIS A 22 -11.41 -21.19 -44.52
N CYS A 23 -12.24 -20.75 -45.47
CA CYS A 23 -13.07 -21.60 -46.33
C CYS A 23 -12.23 -22.41 -47.32
N ARG A 24 -12.49 -23.72 -47.43
CA ARG A 24 -11.79 -24.67 -48.32
C ARG A 24 -12.66 -25.08 -49.51
N CYS A 25 -12.97 -24.16 -50.42
CA CYS A 25 -13.63 -24.54 -51.69
C CYS A 25 -12.69 -24.35 -52.89
N SER A 26 -12.89 -25.17 -53.93
CA SER A 26 -12.06 -25.27 -55.13
C SER A 26 -12.11 -24.03 -56.04
N ARG A 27 -12.99 -23.05 -55.79
CA ARG A 27 -13.09 -21.81 -56.59
C ARG A 27 -12.14 -20.70 -56.14
N CYS A 28 -11.53 -20.79 -54.95
CA CYS A 28 -10.66 -19.74 -54.43
C CYS A 28 -9.18 -19.91 -54.80
N CYS A 29 -8.80 -21.00 -55.48
CA CYS A 29 -7.42 -21.31 -55.85
C CYS A 29 -7.27 -21.48 -57.37
N SER A 30 -7.04 -20.37 -58.07
CA SER A 30 -6.46 -20.43 -59.41
C SER A 30 -5.55 -19.23 -59.66
N VAL A 31 -4.39 -19.51 -60.28
CA VAL A 31 -3.38 -18.64 -60.92
C VAL A 31 -1.96 -18.77 -60.30
N PRO A 32 -0.90 -18.84 -61.15
CA PRO A 32 0.19 -19.79 -60.99
C PRO A 32 1.47 -19.26 -60.34
N SER A 33 2.39 -20.21 -60.14
CA SER A 33 3.76 -20.14 -59.65
C SER A 33 4.59 -18.95 -60.15
N LYS A 34 4.49 -17.81 -59.46
CA LYS A 34 5.69 -17.01 -59.16
C LYS A 34 6.16 -17.42 -57.78
N ARG A 35 7.43 -17.85 -57.64
CA ARG A 35 8.08 -18.02 -56.35
C ARG A 35 7.90 -16.72 -55.56
N ARG A 36 6.87 -16.65 -54.71
CA ARG A 36 6.78 -15.65 -53.65
C ARG A 36 7.94 -15.99 -52.74
N MET A 37 9.05 -15.28 -52.91
CA MET A 37 10.02 -15.08 -51.83
C MET A 37 9.19 -14.57 -50.65
N LYS A 38 8.77 -15.47 -49.74
CA LYS A 38 8.25 -15.07 -48.45
C LYS A 38 9.39 -14.25 -47.85
N LYS A 39 9.30 -12.92 -47.86
CA LYS A 39 10.20 -12.08 -47.06
C LYS A 39 10.17 -12.72 -45.68
N LYS A 40 11.32 -13.23 -45.21
CA LYS A 40 11.44 -13.69 -43.82
C LYS A 40 10.81 -12.59 -42.96
N PRO A 41 9.90 -12.91 -42.02
CA PRO A 41 9.40 -11.89 -41.12
C PRO A 41 10.62 -11.18 -40.55
N ARG A 42 10.65 -9.84 -40.67
CA ARG A 42 11.76 -9.07 -40.10
C ARG A 42 11.79 -9.44 -38.62
N VAL A 43 12.87 -10.07 -38.18
CA VAL A 43 13.08 -10.36 -36.77
C VAL A 43 13.35 -9.00 -36.14
N LEU A 44 12.30 -8.36 -35.62
CA LEU A 44 12.41 -7.14 -34.86
C LEU A 44 12.97 -7.53 -33.49
N THR A 45 14.14 -7.02 -33.16
CA THR A 45 14.71 -7.19 -31.82
C THR A 45 14.08 -6.16 -30.88
N LEU A 46 14.17 -6.40 -29.58
CA LEU A 46 13.69 -5.47 -28.56
C LEU A 46 14.20 -4.03 -28.81
N LEU A 47 15.47 -3.89 -29.21
CA LEU A 47 16.12 -2.60 -29.51
C LEU A 47 15.57 -1.89 -30.75
N CYS A 48 14.78 -2.56 -31.59
CA CYS A 48 14.11 -1.93 -32.73
C CYS A 48 12.77 -1.28 -32.35
N LEU A 49 12.32 -1.44 -31.10
CA LEU A 49 11.09 -0.83 -30.60
C LEU A 49 11.32 0.65 -30.27
N PRO A 50 10.30 1.51 -30.44
CA PRO A 50 10.33 2.88 -29.93
C PRO A 50 10.59 2.93 -28.42
N GLU A 51 11.22 4.02 -27.95
CA GLU A 51 11.55 4.18 -26.52
C GLU A 51 10.32 4.10 -25.61
N ASP A 52 9.16 4.63 -26.03
CA ASP A 52 7.91 4.54 -25.26
C ASP A 52 7.48 3.08 -25.01
N VAL A 53 7.68 2.22 -26.01
CA VAL A 53 7.38 0.79 -25.90
C VAL A 53 8.40 0.11 -25.00
N LEU A 54 9.68 0.50 -25.11
CA LEU A 54 10.73 0.01 -24.21
C LEU A 54 10.45 0.39 -22.75
N PHE A 55 10.04 1.64 -22.48
CA PHE A 55 9.65 2.05 -21.13
C PHE A 55 8.44 1.28 -20.63
N HIS A 56 7.46 0.99 -21.48
CA HIS A 56 6.31 0.17 -21.10
C HIS A 56 6.71 -1.29 -20.79
N VAL A 57 7.66 -1.85 -21.55
CA VAL A 57 8.21 -3.19 -21.28
C VAL A 57 9.02 -3.21 -19.99
N LEU A 58 9.79 -2.16 -19.70
CA LEU A 58 10.58 -2.04 -18.47
C LEU A 58 9.69 -1.81 -17.23
N LYS A 59 8.48 -1.25 -17.42
CA LYS A 59 7.55 -0.95 -16.34
C LYS A 59 7.11 -2.24 -15.64
N GLY A 60 7.31 -2.31 -14.32
CA GLY A 60 6.87 -3.46 -13.51
C GLY A 60 7.74 -4.70 -13.64
N LEU A 61 8.85 -4.66 -14.39
CA LEU A 61 9.85 -5.72 -14.32
C LEU A 61 10.51 -5.75 -12.93
N PRO A 62 10.88 -6.94 -12.43
CA PRO A 62 11.73 -7.06 -11.26
C PRO A 62 13.02 -6.24 -11.44
N MET A 63 13.46 -5.57 -10.38
CA MET A 63 14.66 -4.74 -10.43
C MET A 63 15.90 -5.54 -10.87
N GLU A 64 16.00 -6.82 -10.51
CA GLU A 64 17.10 -7.70 -10.94
C GLU A 64 17.15 -7.89 -12.46
N ASP A 65 15.99 -8.00 -13.11
CA ASP A 65 15.87 -8.11 -14.56
C ASP A 65 16.25 -6.79 -15.23
N ILE A 66 15.84 -5.65 -14.66
CA ILE A 66 16.22 -4.32 -15.15
C ILE A 66 17.74 -4.14 -15.07
N LEU A 67 18.37 -4.54 -13.95
CA LEU A 67 19.83 -4.48 -13.80
C LEU A 67 20.55 -5.40 -14.79
N SER A 68 19.96 -6.57 -15.08
CA SER A 68 20.49 -7.48 -16.10
C SER A 68 20.41 -6.86 -17.49
N LEU A 69 19.27 -6.27 -17.87
CA LEU A 69 19.10 -5.54 -19.13
C LEU A 69 20.06 -4.35 -19.27
N ARG A 70 20.30 -3.63 -18.17
CA ARG A 70 21.28 -2.53 -18.08
C ARG A 70 22.70 -3.01 -18.39
N ALA A 71 23.06 -4.25 -18.05
CA ALA A 71 24.39 -4.79 -18.28
C ALA A 71 24.61 -5.27 -19.74
N VAL A 72 23.53 -5.54 -20.49
CA VAL A 72 23.61 -6.21 -21.80
C VAL A 72 23.88 -5.26 -22.97
N HIS A 73 23.39 -4.01 -22.93
CA HIS A 73 23.52 -3.09 -24.08
C HIS A 73 23.65 -1.61 -23.65
N SER A 74 24.47 -0.84 -24.35
CA SER A 74 24.76 0.58 -24.04
C SER A 74 23.52 1.47 -24.12
N HIS A 75 22.66 1.27 -25.13
CA HIS A 75 21.40 2.01 -25.25
C HIS A 75 20.43 1.71 -24.10
N LEU A 76 20.28 0.44 -23.69
CA LEU A 76 19.45 0.08 -22.52
C LEU A 76 20.04 0.65 -21.23
N LYS A 77 21.37 0.63 -21.08
CA LYS A 77 22.05 1.30 -19.98
C LYS A 77 21.72 2.79 -19.94
N TYR A 78 21.79 3.48 -21.07
CA TYR A 78 21.45 4.90 -21.18
C TYR A 78 19.99 5.15 -20.78
N LEU A 79 19.05 4.38 -21.32
CA LEU A 79 17.62 4.53 -20.99
C LEU A 79 17.36 4.30 -19.51
N ILE A 80 17.92 3.23 -18.94
CA ILE A 80 17.72 2.88 -17.52
C ILE A 80 18.40 3.92 -16.63
N ASP A 81 19.62 4.37 -16.93
CA ASP A 81 20.34 5.28 -16.03
C ASP A 81 19.79 6.71 -16.05
N ASN A 82 19.28 7.20 -17.18
CA ASN A 82 18.86 8.60 -17.32
C ASN A 82 17.37 8.84 -17.06
N HIS A 83 16.51 7.82 -17.17
CA HIS A 83 15.06 8.01 -17.01
C HIS A 83 14.57 7.59 -15.62
N ALA A 84 14.11 8.58 -14.84
CA ALA A 84 13.57 8.37 -13.49
C ALA A 84 12.37 7.42 -13.46
N CYS A 85 11.52 7.43 -14.50
CA CYS A 85 10.31 6.61 -14.57
C CYS A 85 10.59 5.10 -14.52
N VAL A 86 11.73 4.64 -15.05
CA VAL A 86 12.15 3.23 -14.98
C VAL A 86 12.38 2.82 -13.53
N TRP A 87 13.10 3.65 -12.78
CA TRP A 87 13.36 3.42 -11.36
C TRP A 87 12.09 3.55 -10.51
N ALA A 88 11.24 4.54 -10.82
CA ALA A 88 9.98 4.78 -10.13
C ALA A 88 9.00 3.60 -10.27
N CYS A 89 9.03 2.88 -11.39
CA CYS A 89 8.10 1.79 -11.70
C CYS A 89 8.71 0.38 -11.56
N ALA A 90 9.98 0.26 -11.18
CA ALA A 90 10.62 -1.03 -10.97
C ALA A 90 9.94 -1.80 -9.82
N SER A 91 9.72 -3.11 -9.98
CA SER A 91 9.21 -3.91 -8.87
C SER A 91 10.34 -4.46 -8.01
N PHE A 92 10.16 -4.38 -6.69
CA PHE A 92 11.03 -4.99 -5.70
C PHE A 92 10.33 -6.17 -5.00
N GLN A 93 9.40 -6.84 -5.69
CA GLN A 93 8.66 -7.97 -5.15
C GLN A 93 9.61 -9.02 -4.59
N GLU A 94 9.38 -9.46 -3.34
CA GLU A 94 10.22 -10.44 -2.62
C GLU A 94 11.67 -10.02 -2.36
N ALA A 95 12.10 -8.84 -2.86
CA ALA A 95 13.38 -8.25 -2.55
C ALA A 95 13.28 -7.39 -1.28
N TRP A 96 14.29 -7.50 -0.42
CA TRP A 96 14.42 -6.70 0.80
C TRP A 96 15.72 -5.89 0.79
N PRO A 97 15.75 -4.68 1.40
CA PRO A 97 16.98 -3.91 1.55
C PRO A 97 18.06 -4.68 2.29
N SER A 98 19.25 -4.73 1.70
CA SER A 98 20.44 -5.41 2.23
C SER A 98 21.68 -4.62 1.83
N PRO A 99 22.86 -4.86 2.46
CA PRO A 99 24.10 -4.18 2.07
C PRO A 99 24.44 -4.30 0.57
N ARG A 100 24.02 -5.39 -0.09
CA ARG A 100 24.34 -5.66 -1.50
C ARG A 100 23.50 -4.85 -2.49
N ASN A 101 22.23 -4.59 -2.16
CA ASN A 101 21.26 -3.95 -3.06
C ASN A 101 20.80 -2.56 -2.55
N LEU A 102 21.36 -2.07 -1.42
CA LEU A 102 20.94 -0.82 -0.79
C LEU A 102 20.94 0.37 -1.75
N LYS A 103 22.03 0.58 -2.48
CA LYS A 103 22.16 1.71 -3.44
C LYS A 103 21.07 1.69 -4.50
N THR A 104 20.63 0.49 -4.91
CA THR A 104 19.55 0.31 -5.88
C THR A 104 18.21 0.70 -5.28
N PHE A 105 17.94 0.28 -4.05
CA PHE A 105 16.74 0.67 -3.30
C PHE A 105 16.70 2.19 -3.06
N GLU A 106 17.78 2.78 -2.56
CA GLU A 106 17.88 4.22 -2.29
C GLU A 106 17.66 5.01 -3.58
N ARG A 107 18.35 4.64 -4.67
CA ARG A 107 18.15 5.29 -5.97
C ARG A 107 16.71 5.18 -6.45
N ALA A 108 16.07 4.01 -6.32
CA ALA A 108 14.69 3.84 -6.72
C ALA A 108 13.73 4.71 -5.90
N ALA A 109 13.89 4.72 -4.58
CA ALA A 109 13.11 5.55 -3.67
C ALA A 109 13.23 7.04 -4.04
N GLU A 110 14.46 7.55 -4.20
CA GLU A 110 14.72 8.95 -4.59
C GLU A 110 14.19 9.32 -6.00
N LYS A 111 13.94 8.33 -6.86
CA LYS A 111 13.27 8.52 -8.15
C LYS A 111 11.75 8.39 -8.09
N GLY A 112 11.18 8.24 -6.89
CA GLY A 112 9.73 8.20 -6.66
C GLY A 112 9.14 6.79 -6.59
N ASN A 113 9.95 5.76 -6.35
CA ASN A 113 9.43 4.40 -6.17
C ASN A 113 8.87 4.20 -4.76
N PHE A 114 7.54 4.09 -4.67
CA PHE A 114 6.83 3.89 -3.39
C PHE A 114 7.23 2.57 -2.70
N GLU A 115 7.33 1.47 -3.44
CA GLU A 115 7.68 0.15 -2.89
C GLU A 115 9.06 0.18 -2.22
N ALA A 116 10.05 0.76 -2.89
CA ALA A 116 11.41 0.88 -2.36
C ALA A 116 11.45 1.78 -1.11
N ALA A 117 10.77 2.93 -1.14
CA ALA A 117 10.75 3.87 -0.02
C ALA A 117 10.09 3.25 1.23
N VAL A 118 8.95 2.56 1.09
CA VAL A 118 8.30 1.86 2.20
C VAL A 118 9.21 0.80 2.81
N LYS A 119 9.81 -0.06 1.98
CA LYS A 119 10.68 -1.15 2.45
C LYS A 119 11.91 -0.59 3.16
N LEU A 120 12.52 0.48 2.67
CA LEU A 120 13.64 1.15 3.34
C LEU A 120 13.22 1.76 4.69
N GLY A 121 12.10 2.47 4.74
CA GLY A 121 11.59 3.07 5.98
C GLY A 121 11.37 2.02 7.07
N ILE A 122 10.72 0.91 6.72
CA ILE A 122 10.46 -0.21 7.63
C ILE A 122 11.75 -0.95 8.01
N ALA A 123 12.65 -1.21 7.05
CA ALA A 123 13.92 -1.89 7.29
C ALA A 123 14.80 -1.11 8.28
N TYR A 124 14.94 0.21 8.10
CA TYR A 124 15.68 1.04 9.04
C TYR A 124 15.00 1.11 10.40
N LEU A 125 13.68 1.29 10.44
CA LEU A 125 12.96 1.41 11.72
C LEU A 125 13.12 0.18 12.62
N TYR A 126 13.07 -1.01 12.03
CA TYR A 126 13.12 -2.28 12.75
C TYR A 126 14.50 -2.96 12.72
N ASN A 127 15.54 -2.26 12.26
CA ASN A 127 16.92 -2.76 12.17
C ASN A 127 17.09 -4.00 11.29
N GLU A 128 16.21 -4.18 10.30
CA GLU A 128 16.23 -5.28 9.32
C GLU A 128 16.92 -4.91 8.00
N GLY A 129 17.62 -3.77 7.99
CA GLY A 129 18.37 -3.25 6.85
C GLY A 129 19.90 -3.47 6.97
N PRO A 130 20.70 -2.72 6.20
CA PRO A 130 22.15 -2.79 6.29
C PRO A 130 22.64 -2.44 7.69
N SER A 131 23.50 -3.28 8.26
CA SER A 131 24.08 -3.10 9.59
C SER A 131 24.81 -1.76 9.69
N VAL A 132 24.25 -0.84 10.47
CA VAL A 132 25.01 0.31 11.00
C VAL A 132 25.74 -0.17 12.26
N SER A 133 26.94 0.35 12.51
CA SER A 133 27.72 0.16 13.74
C SER A 133 26.85 0.24 15.00
N ASP A 134 27.22 -0.47 16.07
CA ASP A 134 26.41 -0.55 17.28
C ASP A 134 26.22 0.80 18.00
N GLU A 135 27.17 1.73 17.87
CA GLU A 135 27.07 3.08 18.43
C GLU A 135 26.11 3.98 17.62
N GLY A 136 25.16 4.63 18.30
CA GLY A 136 24.22 5.58 17.68
C GLY A 136 23.23 4.94 16.70
N ARG A 137 23.13 3.60 16.67
CA ARG A 137 22.31 2.85 15.69
C ARG A 137 20.88 3.38 15.58
N ALA A 138 20.24 3.65 16.71
CA ALA A 138 18.84 4.08 16.70
C ALA A 138 18.64 5.52 16.24
N GLU A 139 19.63 6.40 16.44
CA GLU A 139 19.61 7.76 15.90
C GLU A 139 19.79 7.71 14.38
N VAL A 140 20.84 7.04 13.90
CA VAL A 140 21.13 6.95 12.45
C VAL A 140 19.99 6.26 11.70
N ASN A 141 19.53 5.11 12.19
CA ASN A 141 18.43 4.39 11.57
C ASN A 141 17.11 5.14 11.69
N GLY A 142 16.87 5.83 12.82
CA GLY A 142 15.70 6.68 13.00
C GLY A 142 15.66 7.84 12.00
N LEU A 143 16.77 8.53 11.77
CA LEU A 143 16.86 9.61 10.78
C LEU A 143 16.64 9.10 9.35
N LYS A 144 17.23 7.95 8.99
CA LYS A 144 17.01 7.33 7.68
C LYS A 144 15.57 6.85 7.49
N ALA A 145 15.00 6.20 8.50
CA ALA A 145 13.59 5.77 8.47
C ALA A 145 12.66 6.98 8.33
N SER A 146 12.94 8.08 9.04
CA SER A 146 12.20 9.33 8.94
C SER A 146 12.18 9.89 7.51
N HIS A 147 13.36 9.98 6.88
CA HIS A 147 13.49 10.43 5.50
C HIS A 147 12.61 9.61 4.53
N PHE A 148 12.70 8.28 4.61
CA PHE A 148 11.90 7.42 3.73
C PHE A 148 10.41 7.44 4.06
N PHE A 149 10.01 7.54 5.34
CA PHE A 149 8.59 7.71 5.67
C PHE A 149 8.05 9.04 5.15
N SER A 150 8.78 10.15 5.31
CA SER A 150 8.44 11.46 4.74
C SER A 150 8.25 11.36 3.22
N LEU A 151 9.17 10.68 2.53
CA LEU A 151 9.09 10.44 1.09
C LEU A 151 7.85 9.61 0.72
N THR A 152 7.56 8.53 1.44
CA THR A 152 6.37 7.69 1.17
C THR A 152 5.07 8.45 1.31
N GLU A 153 4.95 9.31 2.33
CA GLU A 153 3.75 10.13 2.56
C GLU A 153 3.60 11.25 1.52
N CYS A 154 4.69 11.66 0.87
CA CYS A 154 4.64 12.59 -0.25
C CYS A 154 4.26 11.92 -1.56
N LEU A 155 4.71 10.68 -1.78
CA LEU A 155 4.38 9.92 -2.98
C LEU A 155 2.92 9.45 -3.00
N ASN A 156 2.29 9.32 -1.82
CA ASN A 156 0.96 8.72 -1.67
C ASN A 156 -0.14 9.73 -1.29
N VAL A 157 -0.24 10.82 -2.04
CA VAL A 157 -1.17 11.94 -1.75
C VAL A 157 -2.65 11.51 -1.76
N SER A 158 -2.99 10.44 -2.49
CA SER A 158 -4.36 9.94 -2.64
C SER A 158 -4.81 8.96 -1.55
N ALA A 159 -3.90 8.45 -0.71
CA ALA A 159 -4.24 7.49 0.33
C ALA A 159 -4.26 8.14 1.72
N ALA A 160 -4.83 7.40 2.68
CA ALA A 160 -4.74 7.77 4.07
C ALA A 160 -3.28 7.72 4.56
N PRO A 161 -2.77 8.76 5.25
CA PRO A 161 -1.44 8.71 5.80
C PRO A 161 -1.30 7.58 6.82
N PHE A 162 -0.21 6.82 6.74
CA PHE A 162 -0.07 5.53 7.43
C PHE A 162 1.23 5.41 8.24
N ALA A 163 2.23 6.26 8.04
CA ALA A 163 3.53 6.18 8.71
C ALA A 163 3.41 6.14 10.25
N TRP A 164 2.40 6.81 10.82
CA TRP A 164 2.10 6.84 12.24
C TRP A 164 1.92 5.44 12.87
N LEU A 165 1.50 4.45 12.09
CA LEU A 165 1.32 3.06 12.54
C LEU A 165 2.61 2.43 13.03
N PHE A 166 3.71 2.78 12.38
CA PHE A 166 5.02 2.20 12.62
C PHE A 166 5.71 2.83 13.82
N ILE A 167 5.46 4.12 14.04
CA ILE A 167 6.04 4.92 15.13
C ILE A 167 5.13 5.02 16.36
N ARG A 168 4.06 4.21 16.42
CA ARG A 168 3.11 4.17 17.53
C ARG A 168 3.82 3.95 18.90
N PRO A 169 3.41 4.67 19.96
CA PRO A 169 3.90 4.46 21.33
C PRO A 169 3.46 3.08 21.88
N PRO A 170 4.07 2.59 22.99
CA PRO A 170 5.05 3.25 23.83
C PRO A 170 6.46 3.30 23.21
N TRP A 171 7.22 4.32 23.62
CA TRP A 171 8.65 4.45 23.32
C TRP A 171 9.46 4.19 24.59
N SER A 172 10.70 3.70 24.44
CA SER A 172 11.60 3.53 25.58
C SER A 172 11.87 4.87 26.27
N LEU A 173 11.83 4.89 27.60
CA LEU A 173 12.15 6.07 28.43
C LEU A 173 13.66 6.27 28.63
N GLY A 174 14.47 5.22 28.41
CA GLY A 174 15.86 5.13 28.88
C GLY A 174 16.95 5.24 27.80
N GLY A 175 16.66 5.82 26.62
CA GLY A 175 17.65 5.98 25.54
C GLY A 175 17.09 5.86 24.13
N SER A 176 17.95 6.05 23.11
CA SER A 176 17.62 6.22 21.69
C SER A 176 16.64 5.16 21.14
N CYS A 177 15.36 5.51 21.06
CA CYS A 177 14.32 4.71 20.45
C CYS A 177 14.15 5.12 18.98
N CYS A 178 14.35 4.20 18.02
CA CYS A 178 14.23 4.52 16.59
C CYS A 178 12.89 5.20 16.26
N LYS A 179 11.79 4.73 16.85
CA LYS A 179 10.45 5.30 16.64
C LYS A 179 10.34 6.75 17.15
N ALA A 180 10.94 7.04 18.30
CA ALA A 180 10.96 8.40 18.86
C ALA A 180 11.80 9.33 18.00
N VAL A 181 12.98 8.87 17.56
CA VAL A 181 13.85 9.63 16.63
C VAL A 181 13.13 9.93 15.32
N VAL A 182 12.38 8.98 14.76
CA VAL A 182 11.57 9.22 13.56
C VAL A 182 10.54 10.32 13.82
N TYR A 183 9.79 10.21 14.92
CA TYR A 183 8.79 11.21 15.28
C TYR A 183 9.41 12.61 15.42
N GLU A 184 10.49 12.74 16.18
CA GLU A 184 11.19 14.01 16.40
C GLU A 184 11.78 14.58 15.10
N SER A 185 12.31 13.72 14.23
CA SER A 185 12.84 14.14 12.94
C SER A 185 11.75 14.65 12.00
N LEU A 186 10.62 13.96 11.90
CA LEU A 186 9.46 14.40 11.11
C LEU A 186 8.86 15.69 11.66
N GLN A 187 8.85 15.85 12.99
CA GLN A 187 8.40 17.09 13.63
C GLN A 187 9.32 18.26 13.28
N ARG A 188 10.64 18.07 13.34
CA ARG A 188 11.63 19.08 12.92
C ARG A 188 11.48 19.44 11.44
N GLU A 189 11.26 18.45 10.57
CA GLU A 189 11.06 18.67 9.13
C GLU A 189 9.83 19.59 8.87
N CYS A 190 8.72 19.35 9.57
CA CYS A 190 7.51 20.15 9.45
C CYS A 190 7.68 21.60 9.94
N GLN A 191 8.61 21.86 10.87
CA GLN A 191 8.90 23.22 11.35
C GLN A 191 9.81 23.99 10.38
N GLN A 192 10.70 23.29 9.66
CA GLN A 192 11.73 23.91 8.82
C GLN A 192 11.24 24.20 7.39
N GLN A 193 10.33 23.40 6.84
CA GLN A 193 9.88 23.53 5.45
C GLN A 193 8.48 24.14 5.35
N LYS A 194 8.31 25.16 4.49
CA LYS A 194 7.01 25.81 4.19
C LYS A 194 6.15 25.02 3.19
N THR A 195 6.56 23.84 2.76
CA THR A 195 5.84 23.02 1.80
C THR A 195 4.60 22.38 2.44
N GLN A 196 3.55 22.09 1.66
CA GLN A 196 2.37 21.40 2.18
C GLN A 196 2.72 19.98 2.64
N ARG A 197 2.80 19.77 3.96
CA ARG A 197 3.10 18.51 4.64
C ARG A 197 1.92 18.04 5.50
N GLY A 198 0.69 18.26 5.00
CA GLY A 198 -0.54 17.93 5.72
C GLY A 198 -0.60 16.46 6.16
N SER A 199 -0.13 15.52 5.32
CA SER A 199 -0.07 14.09 5.64
C SER A 199 0.86 13.78 6.82
N ILE A 200 2.07 14.36 6.84
CA ILE A 200 3.04 14.16 7.91
C ILE A 200 2.53 14.76 9.22
N LEU A 201 1.97 15.98 9.18
CA LEU A 201 1.37 16.60 10.37
C LEU A 201 0.22 15.75 10.93
N TYR A 202 -0.61 15.14 10.07
CA TYR A 202 -1.62 14.18 10.49
C TYR A 202 -0.99 12.97 11.18
N CYS A 203 0.07 12.38 10.61
CA CYS A 203 0.76 11.25 11.23
C CYS A 203 1.27 11.59 12.64
N LEU A 204 1.92 12.74 12.80
CA LEU A 204 2.42 13.21 14.09
C LEU A 204 1.28 13.45 15.09
N ALA A 205 0.21 14.10 14.66
CA ALA A 205 -0.98 14.34 15.47
C ALA A 205 -1.64 13.02 15.91
N LYS A 206 -1.73 12.02 15.02
CA LYS A 206 -2.23 10.68 15.37
C LYS A 206 -1.37 10.02 16.44
N VAL A 207 -0.04 10.09 16.35
CA VAL A 207 0.85 9.56 17.38
C VAL A 207 0.60 10.22 18.73
N LEU A 208 0.53 11.56 18.78
CA LEU A 208 0.27 12.29 20.02
C LEU A 208 -1.09 11.97 20.62
N SER A 209 -2.12 11.77 19.77
CA SER A 209 -3.48 11.45 20.22
C SER A 209 -3.60 10.09 20.93
N LEU A 210 -2.58 9.23 20.83
CA LEU A 210 -2.55 7.91 21.47
C LEU A 210 -1.96 7.94 22.88
N PHE A 211 -1.36 9.05 23.31
CA PHE A 211 -0.96 9.24 24.70
C PHE A 211 -2.17 9.61 25.56
N GLU A 212 -2.16 9.16 26.82
CA GLU A 212 -3.22 9.50 27.80
C GLU A 212 -3.03 10.88 28.43
N ASP A 213 -1.91 11.55 28.14
CA ASP A 213 -1.55 12.88 28.62
C ASP A 213 -2.37 13.99 27.90
N GLU A 214 -3.05 14.83 28.69
CA GLU A 214 -3.90 15.91 28.17
C GLU A 214 -3.13 16.99 27.40
N GLU A 215 -1.88 17.30 27.79
CA GLU A 215 -1.07 18.29 27.06
C GLU A 215 -0.73 17.78 25.67
N LYS A 216 -0.35 16.50 25.55
CA LYS A 216 -0.11 15.84 24.26
C LYS A 216 -1.36 15.75 23.40
N ARG A 217 -2.52 15.47 24.00
CA ARG A 217 -3.82 15.48 23.29
C ARG A 217 -4.17 16.87 22.75
N ASN A 218 -3.94 17.93 23.53
CA ASN A 218 -4.15 19.31 23.08
C ASN A 218 -3.17 19.71 21.97
N ALA A 219 -1.91 19.29 22.08
CA ALA A 219 -0.94 19.47 21.00
C ALA A 219 -1.36 18.71 19.72
N ALA A 220 -1.89 17.49 19.85
CA ALA A 220 -2.43 16.73 18.72
C ALA A 220 -3.56 17.49 18.00
N LEU A 221 -4.50 18.08 18.74
CA LEU A 221 -5.60 18.87 18.16
C LEU A 221 -5.07 20.05 17.34
N LYS A 222 -4.11 20.81 17.87
CA LYS A 222 -3.46 21.91 17.13
C LYS A 222 -2.79 21.42 15.84
N MET A 223 -2.11 20.28 15.90
CA MET A 223 -1.48 19.69 14.72
C MET A 223 -2.50 19.20 13.68
N PHE A 224 -3.66 18.67 14.11
CA PHE A 224 -4.76 18.35 13.19
C PHE A 224 -5.32 19.61 12.53
N GLU A 225 -5.47 20.72 13.25
CA GLU A 225 -5.92 22.00 12.67
C GLU A 225 -4.96 22.49 11.59
N ASP A 226 -3.66 22.47 11.87
CA ASP A 226 -2.65 22.91 10.90
C ASP A 226 -2.56 21.95 9.69
N SER A 227 -2.68 20.64 9.93
CA SER A 227 -2.78 19.64 8.88
C SER A 227 -4.03 19.84 8.00
N SER A 228 -5.17 20.18 8.60
CA SER A 228 -6.42 20.47 7.90
C SER A 228 -6.32 21.74 7.06
N LYS A 229 -5.67 22.80 7.56
CA LYS A 229 -5.39 24.03 6.79
C LYS A 229 -4.51 23.75 5.56
N GLN A 230 -3.67 22.73 5.63
CA GLN A 230 -2.84 22.25 4.51
C GLN A 230 -3.55 21.23 3.61
N GLY A 231 -4.87 21.05 3.74
CA GLY A 231 -5.68 20.23 2.83
C GLY A 231 -5.78 18.74 3.19
N CYS A 232 -5.30 18.31 4.37
CA CYS A 232 -5.47 16.92 4.80
C CYS A 232 -6.93 16.62 5.19
N LEU A 233 -7.63 15.90 4.31
CA LEU A 233 -9.04 15.53 4.49
C LEU A 233 -9.29 14.71 5.77
N HIS A 234 -8.35 13.82 6.12
CA HIS A 234 -8.46 12.97 7.31
C HIS A 234 -8.41 13.81 8.61
N SER A 235 -7.57 14.84 8.66
CA SER A 235 -7.55 15.79 9.78
C SER A 235 -8.83 16.59 9.86
N SER A 236 -9.34 17.08 8.73
CA SER A 236 -10.62 17.81 8.69
C SER A 236 -11.77 16.98 9.23
N TYR A 237 -11.86 15.71 8.83
CA TYR A 237 -12.89 14.79 9.32
C TYR A 237 -12.76 14.53 10.83
N LEU A 238 -11.53 14.27 11.34
CA LEU A 238 -11.34 14.03 12.79
C LEU A 238 -11.71 15.24 13.65
N LEU A 239 -11.37 16.45 13.20
CA LEU A 239 -11.78 17.68 13.89
C LEU A 239 -13.31 17.85 13.88
N TRP A 240 -13.95 17.51 12.77
CA TRP A 240 -15.42 17.51 12.67
C TRP A 240 -16.05 16.50 13.63
N GLU A 241 -15.51 15.27 13.70
CA GLU A 241 -15.99 14.21 14.58
C GLU A 241 -15.87 14.61 16.07
N ASN A 242 -14.75 15.21 16.46
CA ASN A 242 -14.55 15.71 17.83
C ASN A 242 -15.53 16.83 18.20
N ASN A 243 -15.88 17.70 17.24
CA ASN A 243 -16.79 18.82 17.45
C ASN A 243 -18.28 18.45 17.30
N GLN A 244 -18.59 17.21 16.94
CA GLN A 244 -19.96 16.78 16.61
C GLN A 244 -20.95 17.01 17.76
N LYS A 245 -20.56 16.67 19.00
CA LYS A 245 -21.42 16.85 20.18
C LYS A 245 -21.77 18.32 20.44
N ALA A 246 -20.79 19.21 20.25
CA ALA A 246 -20.99 20.65 20.40
C ALA A 246 -21.79 21.26 19.24
N ALA A 247 -21.74 20.67 18.05
CA ALA A 247 -22.56 21.10 16.92
C ALA A 247 -24.04 20.73 17.09
N MET A 248 -24.34 19.62 17.79
CA MET A 248 -25.73 19.17 17.99
C MET A 248 -26.54 20.03 18.98
N SER A 249 -25.90 20.96 19.71
CA SER A 249 -26.61 21.81 20.68
C SER A 249 -27.29 23.04 20.06
N ASP A 250 -26.86 23.47 18.87
CA ASP A 250 -27.42 24.62 18.16
C ASP A 250 -27.87 24.23 16.74
N PRO A 251 -29.13 24.50 16.34
CA PRO A 251 -29.63 24.11 15.01
C PRO A 251 -28.82 24.67 13.83
N GLY A 252 -28.26 25.88 13.94
CA GLY A 252 -27.46 26.50 12.89
C GLY A 252 -26.10 25.82 12.72
N ARG A 253 -25.38 25.62 13.82
CA ARG A 253 -24.10 24.87 13.85
C ARG A 253 -24.28 23.43 13.42
N TYR A 254 -25.39 22.80 13.79
CA TYR A 254 -25.73 21.45 13.35
C TYR A 254 -25.86 21.37 11.83
N LEU A 255 -26.63 22.27 11.20
CA LEU A 255 -26.75 22.33 9.75
C LEU A 255 -25.41 22.58 9.05
N GLN A 256 -24.56 23.44 9.61
CA GLN A 256 -23.21 23.67 9.08
C GLN A 256 -22.33 22.41 9.17
N SER A 257 -22.37 21.71 10.31
CA SER A 257 -21.66 20.45 10.52
C SER A 257 -22.08 19.39 9.49
N LEU A 258 -23.36 19.29 9.17
CA LEU A 258 -23.86 18.36 8.14
C LEU A 258 -23.41 18.72 6.73
N ARG A 259 -23.33 20.01 6.39
CA ARG A 259 -22.78 20.46 5.11
C ARG A 259 -21.31 20.08 4.98
N GLN A 260 -20.52 20.30 6.03
CA GLN A 260 -19.12 19.87 6.08
C GLN A 260 -18.98 18.35 5.89
N LEU A 261 -19.81 17.56 6.56
CA LEU A 261 -19.81 16.10 6.41
C LEU A 261 -20.05 15.67 4.96
N ARG A 262 -21.05 16.27 4.30
CA ARG A 262 -21.33 16.01 2.88
C ARG A 262 -20.16 16.41 1.98
N ASP A 263 -19.54 17.56 2.24
CA ASP A 263 -18.39 18.02 1.48
C ASP A 263 -17.18 17.09 1.64
N TYR A 264 -16.94 16.56 2.85
CA TYR A 264 -15.88 15.58 3.09
C TYR A 264 -16.16 14.24 2.42
N ALA A 265 -17.41 13.78 2.44
CA ALA A 265 -17.84 12.56 1.76
C ALA A 265 -17.66 12.67 0.24
N ALA A 266 -18.02 13.83 -0.34
CA ALA A 266 -17.85 14.13 -1.77
C ALA A 266 -16.38 14.20 -2.19
N LYS A 267 -15.49 14.65 -1.31
CA LYS A 267 -14.03 14.65 -1.52
C LYS A 267 -13.39 13.27 -1.41
N GLY A 268 -14.16 12.23 -1.07
CA GLY A 268 -13.68 10.85 -1.02
C GLY A 268 -13.23 10.35 0.36
N SER A 269 -13.57 11.04 1.46
CA SER A 269 -13.35 10.48 2.80
C SER A 269 -14.34 9.36 3.06
N TRP A 270 -13.82 8.14 3.18
CA TRP A 270 -14.61 6.96 3.49
C TRP A 270 -15.31 7.07 4.85
N GLU A 271 -14.61 7.56 5.89
CA GLU A 271 -15.21 7.78 7.20
C GLU A 271 -16.39 8.76 7.13
N ALA A 272 -16.24 9.85 6.37
CA ALA A 272 -17.32 10.80 6.13
C ALA A 272 -18.50 10.16 5.36
N GLN A 273 -18.22 9.31 4.37
CA GLN A 273 -19.26 8.60 3.62
C GLN A 273 -20.05 7.65 4.52
N ILE A 274 -19.39 6.87 5.39
CA ILE A 274 -20.07 6.02 6.38
C ILE A 274 -20.90 6.87 7.34
N ALA A 275 -20.30 7.93 7.91
CA ALA A 275 -20.98 8.79 8.87
C ALA A 275 -22.22 9.45 8.25
N LEU A 276 -22.13 9.88 6.99
CA LEU A 276 -23.26 10.41 6.23
C LEU A 276 -24.34 9.35 6.01
N ALA A 277 -23.97 8.13 5.61
CA ALA A 277 -24.92 7.04 5.43
C ALA A 277 -25.64 6.67 6.75
N LYS A 278 -24.91 6.64 7.87
CA LYS A 278 -25.50 6.44 9.20
C LYS A 278 -26.48 7.55 9.58
N ALA A 279 -26.11 8.81 9.33
CA ALA A 279 -26.99 9.95 9.58
C ALA A 279 -28.28 9.89 8.73
N CYS A 280 -28.18 9.47 7.47
CA CYS A 280 -29.35 9.24 6.60
C CYS A 280 -30.25 8.10 7.13
N GLY A 281 -29.66 7.01 7.60
CA GLY A 281 -30.40 5.83 8.07
C GLY A 281 -31.16 6.02 9.37
N ASN A 282 -30.70 6.91 10.26
CA ASN A 282 -31.34 7.15 11.56
C ASN A 282 -32.63 7.99 11.49
N GLY A 283 -32.99 8.52 10.32
CA GLY A 283 -34.19 9.34 10.11
C GLY A 283 -34.07 10.75 10.71
N ASN A 284 -34.53 11.76 9.98
CA ASN A 284 -34.64 13.18 10.39
C ASN A 284 -33.36 13.97 10.72
N GLN A 285 -32.15 13.41 10.62
CA GLN A 285 -30.93 14.17 10.92
C GLN A 285 -30.54 15.20 9.86
N LEU A 286 -30.93 15.00 8.59
CA LEU A 286 -30.44 15.84 7.48
C LEU A 286 -31.52 16.71 6.82
N GLY A 287 -32.78 16.64 7.27
CA GLY A 287 -33.92 17.26 6.57
C GLY A 287 -34.13 16.76 5.13
N LEU A 288 -33.48 15.64 4.77
CA LEU A 288 -33.62 14.99 3.48
C LEU A 288 -34.94 14.22 3.42
N GLU A 289 -35.58 14.23 2.25
CA GLU A 289 -36.70 13.34 1.98
C GLU A 289 -36.29 11.88 2.19
N SER A 290 -37.23 11.07 2.68
CA SER A 290 -36.99 9.65 2.96
C SER A 290 -36.43 8.90 1.74
N LYS A 291 -36.92 9.22 0.54
CA LYS A 291 -36.44 8.64 -0.73
C LYS A 291 -34.96 8.93 -1.00
N MET A 292 -34.54 10.18 -0.80
CA MET A 292 -33.14 10.61 -1.00
C MET A 292 -32.19 9.98 0.03
N SER A 293 -32.64 9.83 1.28
CA SER A 293 -31.88 9.16 2.34
C SER A 293 -31.64 7.68 1.99
N VAL A 294 -32.68 6.97 1.53
CA VAL A 294 -32.57 5.57 1.09
C VAL A 294 -31.63 5.44 -0.11
N GLU A 295 -31.75 6.32 -1.10
CA GLU A 295 -30.90 6.30 -2.29
C GLU A 295 -29.43 6.55 -1.94
N THR A 296 -29.14 7.49 -1.04
CA THR A 296 -27.78 7.78 -0.58
C THR A 296 -27.14 6.57 0.10
N VAL A 297 -27.88 5.92 1.01
CA VAL A 297 -27.42 4.71 1.70
C VAL A 297 -27.23 3.56 0.71
N PHE A 298 -28.15 3.40 -0.24
CA PHE A 298 -28.07 2.37 -1.28
C PHE A 298 -26.86 2.58 -2.19
N GLN A 299 -26.60 3.81 -2.65
CA GLN A 299 -25.43 4.15 -3.45
C GLN A 299 -24.13 3.88 -2.70
N PHE A 300 -24.08 4.19 -1.40
CA PHE A 300 -22.92 3.88 -0.55
C PHE A 300 -22.61 2.37 -0.51
N PHE A 301 -23.64 1.53 -0.30
CA PHE A 301 -23.47 0.08 -0.31
C PHE A 301 -23.16 -0.49 -1.69
N GLN A 302 -23.73 0.08 -2.77
CA GLN A 302 -23.38 -0.33 -4.14
C GLN A 302 -21.94 0.03 -4.51
N ALA A 303 -21.45 1.19 -4.08
CA ALA A 303 -20.06 1.59 -4.27
C ALA A 303 -19.08 0.69 -3.50
N SER A 304 -19.55 0.10 -2.39
CA SER A 304 -18.81 -0.91 -1.62
C SER A 304 -18.81 -2.25 -2.37
N LEU A 305 -17.95 -2.38 -3.39
CA LEU A 305 -17.83 -3.61 -4.16
C LEU A 305 -17.36 -4.76 -3.25
N PRO A 306 -18.13 -5.84 -3.09
CA PRO A 306 -17.64 -7.01 -2.39
C PRO A 306 -16.43 -7.57 -3.15
N LEU A 307 -15.35 -7.89 -2.43
CA LEU A 307 -14.20 -8.51 -3.06
C LEU A 307 -14.64 -9.81 -3.73
N ASN A 308 -14.60 -9.85 -5.07
CA ASN A 308 -14.84 -11.10 -5.79
C ASN A 308 -13.77 -12.12 -5.35
N LYS A 309 -14.18 -13.15 -4.61
CA LYS A 309 -13.28 -14.17 -4.07
C LYS A 309 -12.66 -15.03 -5.16
N GLN A 310 -13.34 -15.22 -6.29
CA GLN A 310 -12.86 -16.04 -7.40
C GLN A 310 -11.61 -15.42 -8.07
N SER A 311 -11.50 -14.09 -8.06
CA SER A 311 -10.34 -13.39 -8.62
C SER A 311 -9.07 -13.56 -7.78
N ILE A 312 -9.16 -14.12 -6.56
CA ILE A 312 -7.97 -14.45 -5.76
C ILE A 312 -7.25 -15.62 -6.43
N PHE A 313 -7.99 -16.66 -6.82
CA PHE A 313 -7.45 -17.90 -7.35
C PHE A 313 -6.92 -17.78 -8.79
N THR A 314 -7.19 -16.67 -9.49
CA THR A 314 -6.55 -16.36 -10.78
C THR A 314 -5.07 -16.03 -10.61
N VAL A 315 -4.69 -15.42 -9.48
CA VAL A 315 -3.30 -15.11 -9.13
C VAL A 315 -2.69 -16.26 -8.34
N GLN A 316 -3.43 -16.82 -7.38
CA GLN A 316 -2.97 -17.89 -6.49
C GLN A 316 -3.09 -19.28 -7.11
N LYS A 317 -2.26 -19.58 -8.10
CA LYS A 317 -2.30 -20.87 -8.85
C LYS A 317 -2.09 -22.13 -7.99
N GLY A 318 -1.54 -22.00 -6.77
CA GLY A 318 -1.27 -23.11 -5.85
C GLY A 318 -2.11 -23.12 -4.57
N MET A 319 -3.15 -22.30 -4.49
CA MET A 319 -4.00 -22.17 -3.30
C MET A 319 -5.45 -22.52 -3.65
N ASN A 320 -6.16 -23.16 -2.72
CA ASN A 320 -7.59 -23.43 -2.85
C ASN A 320 -8.40 -22.72 -1.75
N GLU A 321 -9.73 -22.73 -1.87
CA GLU A 321 -10.64 -22.11 -0.91
C GLU A 321 -10.48 -22.66 0.51
N THR A 322 -10.21 -23.96 0.64
CA THR A 322 -9.99 -24.63 1.92
C THR A 322 -8.78 -24.06 2.68
N MET A 323 -7.66 -23.80 1.99
CA MET A 323 -6.49 -23.17 2.63
C MET A 323 -6.81 -21.78 3.18
N ARG A 324 -7.59 -20.98 2.43
CA ARG A 324 -8.06 -19.67 2.91
C ARG A 324 -9.00 -19.82 4.10
N TYR A 325 -9.92 -20.79 4.06
CA TYR A 325 -10.82 -21.08 5.19
C TYR A 325 -10.03 -21.39 6.46
N ILE A 326 -9.06 -22.31 6.38
CA ILE A 326 -8.21 -22.69 7.52
C ILE A 326 -7.46 -21.47 8.09
N LEU A 327 -6.94 -20.59 7.23
CA LEU A 327 -6.31 -19.34 7.70
C LEU A 327 -7.31 -18.46 8.45
N VAL A 328 -8.50 -18.25 7.87
CA VAL A 328 -9.51 -17.36 8.47
C VAL A 328 -10.00 -17.91 9.81
N ASP A 329 -10.22 -19.21 9.90
CA ASP A 329 -10.59 -19.91 11.12
C ASP A 329 -9.54 -19.69 12.22
N TRP A 330 -8.26 -19.89 11.91
CA TRP A 330 -7.17 -19.60 12.83
C TRP A 330 -7.09 -18.11 13.23
N LEU A 331 -7.34 -17.16 12.30
CA LEU A 331 -7.38 -15.74 12.63
C LEU A 331 -8.55 -15.38 13.55
N VAL A 332 -9.68 -16.09 13.49
CA VAL A 332 -10.81 -15.94 14.43
C VAL A 332 -10.38 -16.38 15.83
N GLU A 333 -9.64 -17.48 15.95
CA GLU A 333 -9.11 -17.95 17.23
C GLU A 333 -8.16 -16.91 17.84
N VAL A 334 -7.21 -16.40 17.06
CA VAL A 334 -6.27 -15.37 17.51
C VAL A 334 -7.00 -14.09 17.93
N ALA A 335 -7.97 -13.63 17.12
CA ALA A 335 -8.75 -12.44 17.45
C ALA A 335 -9.55 -12.62 18.74
N THR A 336 -10.11 -13.81 18.97
CA THR A 336 -10.85 -14.15 20.19
C THR A 336 -9.93 -14.20 21.40
N MET A 337 -8.75 -14.85 21.27
CA MET A 337 -7.75 -14.95 22.34
C MET A 337 -7.20 -13.59 22.78
N LYS A 338 -7.12 -12.63 21.86
CA LYS A 338 -6.61 -11.27 22.11
C LYS A 338 -7.71 -10.23 22.29
N ASP A 339 -8.97 -10.64 22.39
CA ASP A 339 -10.16 -9.77 22.52
C ASP A 339 -10.23 -8.66 21.46
N PHE A 340 -9.79 -8.96 20.23
CA PHE A 340 -9.90 -8.01 19.12
C PHE A 340 -11.33 -7.95 18.56
N SER A 341 -11.80 -6.74 18.27
CA SER A 341 -13.15 -6.52 17.73
C SER A 341 -13.37 -7.20 16.37
N SER A 342 -14.64 -7.47 16.05
CA SER A 342 -15.06 -7.97 14.73
C SER A 342 -14.60 -7.05 13.60
N LEU A 343 -14.60 -5.73 13.81
CA LEU A 343 -14.08 -4.75 12.86
C LEU A 343 -12.60 -5.02 12.55
N CYS A 344 -11.77 -5.28 13.57
CA CYS A 344 -10.35 -5.57 13.38
C CYS A 344 -10.13 -6.88 12.61
N LEU A 345 -10.92 -7.92 12.92
CA LEU A 345 -10.89 -9.19 12.20
C LEU A 345 -11.29 -9.03 10.74
N HIS A 346 -12.39 -8.34 10.45
CA HIS A 346 -12.85 -8.11 9.07
C HIS A 346 -11.85 -7.27 8.26
N MET A 347 -11.26 -6.24 8.87
CA MET A 347 -10.16 -5.46 8.28
C MET A 347 -8.95 -6.34 7.96
N THR A 348 -8.59 -7.24 8.87
CA THR A 348 -7.49 -8.20 8.68
C THR A 348 -7.77 -9.12 7.50
N ILE A 349 -8.95 -9.74 7.43
CA ILE A 349 -9.35 -10.63 6.34
C ILE A 349 -9.38 -9.87 5.00
N GLY A 350 -9.93 -8.65 4.99
CA GLY A 350 -9.93 -7.79 3.80
C GLY A 350 -8.51 -7.42 3.34
N CYS A 351 -7.59 -7.16 4.27
CA CYS A 351 -6.19 -6.91 3.99
C CYS A 351 -5.50 -8.14 3.35
N VAL A 352 -5.72 -9.34 3.91
CA VAL A 352 -5.24 -10.61 3.36
C VAL A 352 -5.76 -10.82 1.94
N ASP A 353 -7.08 -10.71 1.73
CA ASP A 353 -7.70 -10.96 0.44
C ASP A 353 -7.22 -9.97 -0.64
N ARG A 354 -7.07 -8.69 -0.31
CA ARG A 354 -6.52 -7.68 -1.24
C ARG A 354 -5.07 -7.98 -1.59
N TYR A 355 -4.25 -8.40 -0.63
CA TYR A 355 -2.87 -8.79 -0.91
C TYR A 355 -2.79 -10.03 -1.83
N LEU A 356 -3.60 -11.06 -1.57
CA LEU A 356 -3.65 -12.28 -2.39
C LEU A 356 -4.14 -12.04 -3.83
N LYS A 357 -4.84 -10.92 -4.10
CA LYS A 357 -5.20 -10.51 -5.47
C LYS A 357 -4.04 -9.86 -6.23
N LEU A 358 -2.98 -9.45 -5.55
CA LEU A 358 -1.89 -8.68 -6.14
C LEU A 358 -0.59 -9.48 -6.22
N ARG A 359 -0.30 -10.28 -5.19
CA ARG A 359 0.99 -10.99 -5.06
C ARG A 359 0.77 -12.49 -4.86
N PRO A 360 1.42 -13.37 -5.63
CA PRO A 360 1.41 -14.82 -5.36
C PRO A 360 2.03 -15.10 -3.99
N VAL A 361 1.42 -16.02 -3.23
CA VAL A 361 1.90 -16.40 -1.90
C VAL A 361 2.04 -17.92 -1.81
N PRO A 362 3.24 -18.44 -1.51
CA PRO A 362 3.41 -19.86 -1.24
C PRO A 362 2.55 -20.29 -0.05
N ARG A 363 1.99 -21.50 -0.10
CA ARG A 363 1.19 -22.09 1.01
C ARG A 363 1.90 -21.95 2.37
N ALA A 364 3.21 -22.20 2.39
CA ALA A 364 4.03 -22.14 3.61
C ALA A 364 4.16 -20.73 4.22
N ARG A 365 3.76 -19.68 3.51
CA ARG A 365 3.79 -18.27 3.98
C ARG A 365 2.40 -17.69 4.21
N LEU A 366 1.35 -18.49 4.08
CA LEU A 366 -0.03 -18.01 4.21
C LEU A 366 -0.36 -17.58 5.65
N GLN A 367 0.12 -18.32 6.65
CA GLN A 367 -0.02 -17.94 8.07
C GLN A 367 0.77 -16.65 8.38
N LEU A 368 2.00 -16.53 7.87
CA LEU A 368 2.81 -15.30 7.96
C LEU A 368 2.07 -14.08 7.40
N LEU A 369 1.45 -14.20 6.23
CA LEU A 369 0.62 -13.13 5.65
C LEU A 369 -0.53 -12.76 6.60
N GLY A 370 -1.30 -13.74 7.06
CA GLY A 370 -2.46 -13.50 7.91
C GLY A 370 -2.11 -12.76 9.20
N ILE A 371 -1.09 -13.24 9.92
CA ILE A 371 -0.69 -12.63 11.19
C ILE A 371 -0.03 -11.26 10.98
N ALA A 372 0.73 -11.06 9.90
CA ALA A 372 1.30 -9.75 9.56
C ALA A 372 0.20 -8.72 9.20
N CYS A 373 -0.84 -9.14 8.45
CA CYS A 373 -2.03 -8.32 8.22
C CYS A 373 -2.71 -7.92 9.53
N MET A 374 -2.82 -8.84 10.50
CA MET A 374 -3.41 -8.54 11.82
C MET A 374 -2.56 -7.56 12.62
N VAL A 375 -1.24 -7.69 12.61
CA VAL A 375 -0.32 -6.71 13.23
C VAL A 375 -0.54 -5.30 12.64
N ILE A 376 -0.68 -5.19 11.33
CA ILE A 376 -0.95 -3.89 10.66
C ILE A 376 -2.34 -3.37 11.05
N CYS A 377 -3.37 -4.21 10.97
CA CYS A 377 -4.75 -3.79 11.20
C CYS A 377 -5.02 -3.42 12.66
N THR A 378 -4.46 -4.15 13.63
CA THR A 378 -4.59 -3.82 15.06
C THR A 378 -3.96 -2.47 15.38
N ARG A 379 -2.80 -2.14 14.79
CA ARG A 379 -2.19 -0.80 14.92
C ARG A 379 -3.06 0.31 14.35
N PHE A 380 -3.86 -0.02 13.33
CA PHE A 380 -4.69 0.94 12.60
C PHE A 380 -6.04 1.21 13.28
N VAL A 381 -6.74 0.19 13.79
CA VAL A 381 -8.10 0.36 14.35
C VAL A 381 -8.22 0.18 15.87
N SER A 382 -7.25 -0.45 16.54
CA SER A 382 -7.41 -0.89 17.94
C SER A 382 -6.58 -0.07 18.93
N LYS A 383 -7.05 0.07 20.18
CA LYS A 383 -6.27 0.64 21.30
C LYS A 383 -5.16 -0.34 21.71
N GLU A 384 -5.50 -1.62 21.84
CA GLU A 384 -4.54 -2.69 22.07
C GLU A 384 -3.96 -3.18 20.73
N ILE A 385 -2.65 -3.39 20.66
CA ILE A 385 -1.97 -3.81 19.43
C ILE A 385 -1.47 -5.23 19.56
N LEU A 386 -1.46 -5.96 18.43
CA LEU A 386 -0.65 -7.17 18.33
C LEU A 386 0.79 -6.76 17.99
N THR A 387 1.72 -6.97 18.91
CA THR A 387 3.14 -6.70 18.66
C THR A 387 3.75 -7.75 17.74
N ILE A 388 4.89 -7.42 17.11
CA ILE A 388 5.60 -8.36 16.23
C ILE A 388 6.08 -9.58 17.03
N ARG A 389 6.51 -9.38 18.28
CA ARG A 389 7.00 -10.48 19.14
C ARG A 389 5.86 -11.41 19.56
N GLU A 390 4.70 -10.86 19.90
CA GLU A 390 3.51 -11.68 20.17
C GLU A 390 3.06 -12.43 18.92
N ALA A 391 3.07 -11.80 17.75
CA ALA A 391 2.76 -12.45 16.48
C ALA A 391 3.69 -13.64 16.19
N VAL A 392 4.99 -13.49 16.42
CA VAL A 392 5.97 -14.59 16.32
C VAL A 392 5.61 -15.72 17.28
N TRP A 393 5.32 -15.40 18.54
CA TRP A 393 4.94 -16.38 19.54
C TRP A 393 3.65 -17.13 19.19
N LEU A 394 2.62 -16.43 18.70
CA LEU A 394 1.34 -17.02 18.27
C LEU A 394 1.46 -17.97 17.07
N THR A 395 2.57 -17.87 16.32
CA THR A 395 2.89 -18.81 15.22
C THR A 395 3.76 -19.97 15.67
N ASP A 396 3.85 -20.23 16.98
CA ASP A 396 4.75 -21.22 17.59
C ASP A 396 6.21 -21.04 17.16
N ASN A 397 6.63 -19.79 16.92
CA ASN A 397 7.95 -19.43 16.40
C ASN A 397 8.28 -20.05 15.02
N THR A 398 7.27 -20.46 14.24
CA THR A 398 7.44 -20.90 12.84
C THR A 398 8.10 -19.82 11.99
N TYR A 399 7.79 -18.55 12.28
CA TYR A 399 8.39 -17.39 11.63
C TYR A 399 9.17 -16.56 12.63
N LYS A 400 10.23 -15.90 12.17
CA LYS A 400 11.04 -15.04 13.01
C LYS A 400 10.55 -13.60 12.96
N TYR A 401 11.09 -12.77 13.86
CA TYR A 401 10.79 -11.33 13.92
C TYR A 401 11.00 -10.66 12.55
N GLU A 402 12.08 -11.04 11.89
CA GLU A 402 12.50 -10.51 10.60
C GLU A 402 11.51 -10.86 9.49
N ASP A 403 10.96 -12.07 9.50
CA ASP A 403 9.98 -12.52 8.52
C ASP A 403 8.69 -11.69 8.61
N LEU A 404 8.24 -11.38 9.83
CA LEU A 404 7.10 -10.49 10.08
C LEU A 404 7.38 -9.06 9.58
N VAL A 405 8.55 -8.50 9.88
CA VAL A 405 8.94 -7.15 9.43
C VAL A 405 8.94 -7.06 7.91
N ARG A 406 9.55 -8.05 7.24
CA ARG A 406 9.57 -8.13 5.78
C ARG A 406 8.17 -8.27 5.20
N MET A 407 7.35 -9.14 5.79
CA MET A 407 5.98 -9.35 5.34
C MET A 407 5.14 -8.07 5.49
N MET A 408 5.28 -7.33 6.59
CA MET A 408 4.60 -6.04 6.75
C MET A 408 5.02 -5.04 5.65
N GLY A 409 6.30 -4.99 5.30
CA GLY A 409 6.79 -4.17 4.20
C GLY A 409 6.18 -4.58 2.86
N GLU A 410 6.17 -5.87 2.53
CA GLU A 410 5.49 -6.36 1.32
C GLU A 410 4.01 -5.96 1.28
N ILE A 411 3.29 -6.10 2.40
CA ILE A 411 1.85 -5.77 2.48
C ILE A 411 1.62 -4.28 2.24
N ILE A 412 2.33 -3.40 2.95
CA ILE A 412 2.14 -1.95 2.79
C ILE A 412 2.56 -1.48 1.40
N SER A 413 3.65 -2.02 0.85
CA SER A 413 4.09 -1.71 -0.50
C SER A 413 3.07 -2.15 -1.54
N ALA A 414 2.57 -3.40 -1.46
CA ALA A 414 1.63 -3.95 -2.42
C ALA A 414 0.25 -3.27 -2.37
N LEU A 415 -0.20 -2.87 -1.17
CA LEU A 415 -1.47 -2.15 -0.99
C LEU A 415 -1.32 -0.63 -1.14
N GLU A 416 -0.14 -0.12 -1.48
CA GLU A 416 0.13 1.31 -1.62
C GLU A 416 -0.33 2.11 -0.38
N GLY A 417 -0.04 1.60 0.83
CA GLY A 417 -0.46 2.22 2.09
C GLY A 417 -1.97 2.20 2.39
N ARG A 418 -2.81 1.68 1.49
CA ARG A 418 -4.27 1.61 1.65
C ARG A 418 -4.68 0.44 2.54
N ILE A 419 -4.69 0.65 3.86
CA ILE A 419 -5.01 -0.40 4.84
C ILE A 419 -6.52 -0.65 4.97
N LYS A 420 -7.34 0.37 4.73
CA LYS A 420 -8.79 0.25 4.54
C LYS A 420 -9.13 -0.05 3.09
#